data_AF-A0A1F4ZFS6-F1
#
_entry.id   AF-A0A1F4ZFS6-F1
#
_cell.length_a   1.000
_cell.length_b   1.000
_cell.length_c   1.000
_cell.angle_alpha   90.00
_cell.angle_beta   90.00
_cell.angle_gamma   90.00
#
_symmetry.space_group_name_H-M   'P 1'
#
loop_
_entity.id
_entity.type
_entity.pdbx_description
1 polymer ?
#
loop_
_entity_poly.entity_id
_entity_poly.type
_entity_poly.pdbx_seq_one_letter_code
_entity_poly.pdbx_strand_id
1 'polypeptide(L)'
;MGLVHLYSIDSDSGEPDGRDSNSVQANWLQSKLATSSSCFDIVFFHHPPYSSGRHGSTTTMRWPFISWGAESVMNGHDHLYERLDVGGTPYFVNGAGGNGLYTFDNLGTLPAGVTSVIRYNENHGAMLVTATTLGITYQFYNANSVLVDNYNVAKDCSAPSPTPSPTNSPTSTPTPIESPIPSPTPTLTPTPSIIPTPTPSGNQQTLTFTATEDASLYGSSPNKNYGTATKLETDGSPLKRFVTKFSVTGVGAGTVISAKLRLFNVDSSSSGGSFHQAATTWNEGSVTWNTQPALGSTFAALGSVVKNNWYEVNVASFVNGDGTYAFGVDSSSSNGADYTSSEGNASQRPQLVVTVLY
;
A
#
# COMPACT_ATOMS: atom_id res chain seq x y z
N MET A 1 7.71 -7.73 18.95
CA MET A 1 6.77 -6.99 19.81
C MET A 1 5.34 -7.31 19.37
N GLY A 2 4.70 -8.32 19.96
CA GLY A 2 3.37 -8.74 19.50
C GLY A 2 3.35 -9.01 17.99
N LEU A 3 2.51 -8.28 17.26
CA LEU A 3 2.32 -8.42 15.81
C LEU A 3 3.51 -8.00 14.95
N VAL A 4 4.46 -7.24 15.51
CA VAL A 4 5.54 -6.59 14.76
C VAL A 4 6.91 -7.16 15.15
N HIS A 5 7.74 -7.50 14.17
CA HIS A 5 9.19 -7.64 14.34
C HIS A 5 9.89 -6.43 13.72
N LEU A 6 10.89 -5.89 14.42
CA LEU A 6 11.75 -4.85 13.88
C LEU A 6 13.14 -5.45 13.65
N TYR A 7 13.61 -5.40 12.41
CA TYR A 7 14.96 -5.79 12.03
C TYR A 7 15.80 -4.54 11.81
N SER A 8 16.79 -4.33 12.68
CA SER A 8 17.78 -3.26 12.50
C SER A 8 18.96 -3.80 11.69
N ILE A 9 19.38 -3.07 10.66
CA ILE A 9 20.63 -3.36 9.94
C ILE A 9 21.57 -2.15 9.97
N ASP A 10 22.87 -2.40 9.80
CA ASP A 10 23.86 -1.34 9.71
C ASP A 10 24.09 -0.98 8.24
N SER A 11 23.95 0.30 7.92
CA SER A 11 24.10 0.83 6.57
C SER A 11 25.35 1.68 6.41
N ASP A 12 26.20 1.78 7.44
CA ASP A 12 27.43 2.55 7.40
C ASP A 12 28.46 1.92 6.45
N SER A 13 29.21 2.76 5.74
CA SER A 13 30.26 2.29 4.83
C SER A 13 31.44 1.62 5.54
N GLY A 14 31.60 1.87 6.84
CA GLY A 14 32.61 1.26 7.70
C GLY A 14 32.21 -0.09 8.29
N GLU A 15 31.05 -0.64 7.93
CA GLU A 15 30.63 -1.98 8.37
C GLU A 15 31.67 -3.02 7.86
N PRO A 16 32.32 -3.78 8.77
CA PRO A 16 33.51 -4.58 8.44
C PRO A 16 33.20 -5.84 7.61
N ASP A 17 31.96 -6.33 7.64
CA ASP A 17 31.49 -7.54 6.96
C ASP A 17 30.67 -7.23 5.68
N GLY A 18 30.68 -5.97 5.26
CA GLY A 18 29.95 -5.42 4.12
C GLY A 18 28.53 -4.94 4.44
N ARG A 19 28.03 -4.04 3.58
CA ARG A 19 26.67 -3.48 3.64
C ARG A 19 25.88 -3.63 2.35
N ASP A 20 26.31 -4.51 1.45
CA ASP A 20 25.53 -4.85 0.25
C ASP A 20 24.67 -6.10 0.50
N SER A 21 23.87 -6.49 -0.50
CA SER A 21 22.92 -7.61 -0.39
C SER A 21 23.58 -9.00 -0.28
N ASN A 22 24.91 -9.09 -0.37
CA ASN A 22 25.68 -10.32 -0.19
C ASN A 22 26.45 -10.36 1.14
N SER A 23 26.38 -9.28 1.93
CA SER A 23 27.04 -9.16 3.23
C SER A 23 26.58 -10.19 4.25
N VAL A 24 27.35 -10.36 5.33
CA VAL A 24 27.00 -11.25 6.44
C VAL A 24 25.64 -10.89 7.04
N GLN A 25 25.40 -9.59 7.28
CA GLN A 25 24.12 -9.10 7.81
C GLN A 25 22.95 -9.27 6.81
N ALA A 26 23.20 -9.15 5.49
CA ALA A 26 22.17 -9.39 4.49
C ALA A 26 21.72 -10.86 4.47
N ASN A 27 22.68 -11.79 4.54
CA ASN A 27 22.38 -13.23 4.64
C ASN A 27 21.63 -13.57 5.94
N TRP A 28 22.04 -12.96 7.05
CA TRP A 28 21.32 -13.08 8.33
C TRP A 28 19.89 -12.57 8.20
N LEU A 29 19.68 -11.38 7.66
CA LEU A 29 18.36 -10.76 7.52
C LEU A 29 17.46 -11.62 6.63
N GLN A 30 17.95 -12.06 5.47
CA GLN A 30 17.21 -12.94 4.56
C GLN A 30 16.76 -14.22 5.27
N SER A 31 17.65 -14.86 6.03
CA SER A 31 17.30 -16.06 6.81
C SER A 31 16.27 -15.79 7.90
N LYS A 32 16.36 -14.62 8.57
CA LYS A 32 15.41 -14.25 9.62
C LYS A 32 14.03 -13.90 9.08
N LEU A 33 13.94 -13.15 7.99
CA LEU A 33 12.66 -12.84 7.35
C LEU A 33 12.01 -14.13 6.80
N ALA A 34 12.78 -15.01 6.17
CA ALA A 34 12.27 -16.28 5.64
C ALA A 34 11.72 -17.24 6.71
N THR A 35 12.11 -17.06 7.97
CA THR A 35 11.67 -17.89 9.11
C THR A 35 10.83 -17.11 10.10
N SER A 36 10.53 -15.83 9.82
CA SER A 36 9.73 -15.02 10.71
C SER A 36 8.29 -15.53 10.72
N SER A 37 7.74 -15.54 11.92
CA SER A 37 6.35 -15.89 12.18
C SER A 37 5.56 -14.67 12.67
N SER A 38 6.16 -13.48 12.59
CA SER A 38 5.53 -12.21 12.94
C SER A 38 4.60 -11.77 11.82
N CYS A 39 3.60 -10.94 12.13
CA CYS A 39 2.71 -10.47 11.08
C CYS A 39 3.26 -9.28 10.30
N PHE A 40 4.05 -8.43 10.94
CA PHE A 40 4.68 -7.28 10.30
C PHE A 40 6.17 -7.29 10.61
N ASP A 41 6.97 -7.70 9.66
CA ASP A 41 8.41 -7.57 9.67
C ASP A 41 8.80 -6.23 9.01
N ILE A 42 9.34 -5.33 9.82
CA ILE A 42 9.77 -4.01 9.40
C ILE A 42 11.29 -3.97 9.46
N VAL A 43 11.92 -3.65 8.35
CA VAL A 43 13.38 -3.45 8.30
C VAL A 43 13.68 -1.97 8.46
N PHE A 44 14.60 -1.61 9.34
CA PHE A 44 15.00 -0.22 9.53
C PHE A 44 16.52 -0.04 9.64
N PHE A 45 17.01 1.07 9.09
CA PHE A 45 18.44 1.41 9.05
C PHE A 45 18.65 2.86 8.62
N HIS A 46 19.86 3.40 8.76
CA HIS A 46 20.10 4.83 8.59
C HIS A 46 19.93 5.34 7.14
N HIS A 47 20.70 4.82 6.18
CA HIS A 47 20.79 5.37 4.82
C HIS A 47 19.71 4.82 3.87
N PRO A 48 18.84 5.65 3.27
CA PRO A 48 17.69 5.17 2.50
C PRO A 48 18.07 4.55 1.14
N PRO A 49 17.49 3.40 0.74
CA PRO A 49 17.67 2.82 -0.59
C PRO A 49 17.14 3.73 -1.71
N TYR A 50 16.08 4.48 -1.38
CA TYR A 50 15.38 5.42 -2.23
C TYR A 50 15.06 6.68 -1.42
N SER A 51 15.43 7.83 -1.96
CA SER A 51 15.13 9.14 -1.39
C SER A 51 15.20 10.18 -2.49
N SER A 52 14.27 11.13 -2.45
CA SER A 52 14.28 12.36 -3.26
C SER A 52 14.95 13.53 -2.52
N GLY A 53 15.42 13.32 -1.29
CA GLY A 53 16.10 14.33 -0.47
C GLY A 53 17.49 14.69 -0.98
N ARG A 54 18.11 15.70 -0.36
CA ARG A 54 19.42 16.26 -0.74
C ARG A 54 20.52 15.22 -0.88
N HIS A 55 20.61 14.26 0.05
CA HIS A 55 21.62 13.20 -0.01
C HIS A 55 21.20 12.10 -1.00
N GLY A 56 19.89 11.85 -1.11
CA GLY A 56 19.31 11.02 -2.14
C GLY A 56 19.49 9.52 -1.87
N SER A 57 19.31 8.74 -2.93
CA SER A 57 19.27 7.28 -2.84
C SER A 57 20.64 6.64 -2.57
N THR A 58 20.71 5.71 -1.62
CA THR A 58 21.89 4.85 -1.38
C THR A 58 21.73 3.53 -2.12
N THR A 59 22.31 3.43 -3.32
CA THR A 59 22.13 2.28 -4.22
C THR A 59 22.60 0.94 -3.63
N THR A 60 23.67 0.94 -2.82
CA THR A 60 24.18 -0.25 -2.12
C THR A 60 23.17 -0.86 -1.16
N MET A 61 22.24 -0.05 -0.63
CA MET A 61 21.19 -0.51 0.28
C MET A 61 19.92 -0.98 -0.44
N ARG A 62 19.89 -1.05 -1.78
CA ARG A 62 18.74 -1.57 -2.54
C ARG A 62 18.72 -3.10 -2.54
N TRP A 63 18.58 -3.66 -1.36
CA TRP A 63 18.44 -5.11 -1.18
C TRP A 63 17.00 -5.53 -1.49
N PRO A 64 16.78 -6.82 -1.77
CA PRO A 64 15.44 -7.31 -2.12
C PRO A 64 14.59 -7.60 -0.85
N PHE A 65 14.47 -6.61 0.03
CA PHE A 65 13.75 -6.71 1.31
C PHE A 65 12.32 -7.25 1.16
N ILE A 66 11.60 -6.78 0.15
CA ILE A 66 10.22 -7.18 -0.14
C ILE A 66 10.15 -8.68 -0.46
N SER A 67 11.03 -9.18 -1.33
CA SER A 67 11.01 -10.61 -1.69
C SER A 67 11.56 -11.51 -0.58
N TRP A 68 12.29 -10.94 0.38
CA TRP A 68 12.70 -11.63 1.59
C TRP A 68 11.61 -11.71 2.65
N GLY A 69 10.55 -10.90 2.54
CA GLY A 69 9.38 -10.95 3.41
C GLY A 69 9.14 -9.71 4.27
N ALA A 70 9.87 -8.61 4.05
CA ALA A 70 9.60 -7.36 4.78
C ALA A 70 8.31 -6.68 4.28
N GLU A 71 7.47 -6.21 5.20
CA GLU A 71 6.24 -5.45 4.90
C GLU A 71 6.50 -3.95 4.72
N SER A 72 7.59 -3.43 5.27
CA SER A 72 8.02 -2.05 5.05
C SER A 72 9.50 -1.87 5.36
N VAL A 73 10.05 -0.80 4.80
CA VAL A 73 11.44 -0.40 5.05
C VAL A 73 11.47 1.05 5.55
N MET A 74 12.18 1.30 6.65
CA MET A 74 12.25 2.62 7.29
C MET A 74 13.67 3.14 7.42
N ASN A 75 13.85 4.40 7.07
CA ASN A 75 15.14 5.04 7.03
C ASN A 75 15.13 6.45 7.63
N GLY A 76 16.32 7.03 7.77
CA GLY A 76 16.52 8.43 8.12
C GLY A 76 17.50 9.08 7.14
N HIS A 77 18.59 9.63 7.68
CA HIS A 77 19.71 10.25 6.96
C HIS A 77 19.36 11.55 6.22
N ASP A 78 18.44 11.50 5.26
CA ASP A 78 17.88 12.70 4.67
C ASP A 78 16.92 13.35 5.68
N HIS A 79 17.23 14.59 6.09
CA HIS A 79 16.48 15.29 7.13
C HIS A 79 15.14 15.84 6.63
N LEU A 80 14.25 14.95 6.24
CA LEU A 80 12.90 15.22 5.75
C LEU A 80 12.00 14.01 6.03
N TYR A 81 10.72 14.16 5.76
CA TYR A 81 9.77 13.04 5.69
C TYR A 81 9.42 12.74 4.23
N GLU A 82 9.55 11.48 3.83
CA GLU A 82 9.11 10.98 2.53
C GLU A 82 8.52 9.58 2.68
N ARG A 83 7.33 9.34 2.14
CA ARG A 83 6.82 7.99 1.91
C ARG A 83 6.92 7.66 0.42
N LEU A 84 7.56 6.55 0.11
CA LEU A 84 7.69 6.01 -1.23
C LEU A 84 6.87 4.72 -1.38
N ASP A 85 6.32 4.51 -2.57
CA ASP A 85 5.77 3.22 -3.00
C ASP A 85 6.81 2.52 -3.88
N VAL A 86 7.22 1.32 -3.47
CA VAL A 86 8.18 0.48 -4.19
C VAL A 86 7.46 -0.81 -4.56
N GLY A 87 6.90 -0.85 -5.77
CA GLY A 87 6.14 -2.00 -6.25
C GLY A 87 4.97 -2.41 -5.34
N GLY A 88 4.25 -1.44 -4.75
CA GLY A 88 3.15 -1.70 -3.82
C GLY A 88 3.55 -1.87 -2.35
N THR A 89 4.85 -1.77 -2.02
CA THR A 89 5.34 -1.86 -0.63
C THR A 89 5.83 -0.49 -0.15
N PRO A 90 5.43 -0.05 1.07
CA PRO A 90 5.82 1.24 1.58
C PRO A 90 7.29 1.29 2.05
N TYR A 91 8.00 2.30 1.57
CA TYR A 91 9.33 2.70 2.06
C TYR A 91 9.22 4.09 2.68
N PHE A 92 9.99 4.36 3.73
CA PHE A 92 9.93 5.62 4.45
C PHE A 92 11.31 6.23 4.66
N VAL A 93 11.45 7.51 4.34
CA VAL A 93 12.50 8.37 4.89
C VAL A 93 11.86 9.19 6.00
N ASN A 94 12.21 8.92 7.26
CA ASN A 94 11.68 9.58 8.44
C ASN A 94 12.81 10.29 9.21
N GLY A 95 13.58 11.14 8.52
CA GLY A 95 14.76 11.82 9.06
C GLY A 95 14.48 13.21 9.64
N ALA A 96 13.23 13.66 9.67
CA ALA A 96 12.82 14.98 10.17
C ALA A 96 12.82 15.12 11.72
N GLY A 97 13.73 14.45 12.43
CA GLY A 97 13.67 14.28 13.88
C GLY A 97 14.19 15.44 14.74
N GLY A 98 14.94 16.40 14.18
CA GLY A 98 15.37 17.57 14.96
C GLY A 98 16.57 18.37 14.44
N ASN A 99 17.36 17.83 13.49
CA ASN A 99 18.43 18.60 12.84
C ASN A 99 17.87 19.39 11.63
N GLY A 100 18.64 20.31 11.06
CA GLY A 100 18.23 21.17 9.95
C GLY A 100 17.62 20.38 8.79
N LEU A 101 16.40 20.75 8.40
CA LEU A 101 15.62 20.07 7.38
C LEU A 101 16.23 20.27 5.98
N TYR A 102 16.16 19.24 5.14
CA TYR A 102 16.69 19.25 3.79
C TYR A 102 15.61 19.56 2.75
N THR A 103 16.06 20.00 1.58
CA THR A 103 15.25 20.14 0.37
C THR A 103 15.20 18.83 -0.42
N PHE A 104 14.20 18.72 -1.31
CA PHE A 104 14.02 17.58 -2.21
C PHE A 104 14.80 17.79 -3.51
N ASP A 105 16.14 17.77 -3.45
CA ASP A 105 17.01 18.12 -4.57
C ASP A 105 17.07 17.03 -5.66
N ASN A 106 16.69 15.80 -5.32
CA ASN A 106 16.81 14.62 -6.18
C ASN A 106 15.44 14.15 -6.72
N LEU A 107 14.49 15.07 -6.91
CA LEU A 107 13.23 14.76 -7.59
C LEU A 107 13.48 14.34 -9.04
N GLY A 108 12.88 13.21 -9.44
CA GLY A 108 13.03 12.65 -10.79
C GLY A 108 14.24 11.73 -10.97
N THR A 109 15.05 11.50 -9.94
CA THR A 109 16.17 10.54 -9.99
C THR A 109 15.78 9.14 -9.48
N LEU A 110 14.54 8.96 -9.03
CA LEU A 110 14.02 7.67 -8.59
C LEU A 110 13.91 6.70 -9.79
N PRO A 111 14.31 5.43 -9.62
CA PRO A 111 14.20 4.45 -10.69
C PRO A 111 12.73 4.10 -10.99
N ALA A 112 12.50 3.50 -12.16
CA ALA A 112 11.18 2.99 -12.52
C ALA A 112 10.65 1.99 -11.47
N GLY A 113 9.35 2.06 -11.18
CA GLY A 113 8.71 1.25 -10.14
C GLY A 113 8.86 1.80 -8.72
N VAL A 114 9.52 2.95 -8.55
CA VAL A 114 9.60 3.68 -7.27
C VAL A 114 8.94 5.03 -7.42
N THR A 115 7.94 5.30 -6.59
CA THR A 115 7.18 6.56 -6.62
C THR A 115 7.30 7.26 -5.29
N SER A 116 7.74 8.52 -5.29
CA SER A 116 7.60 9.41 -4.13
C SER A 116 6.12 9.79 -3.98
N VAL A 117 5.45 9.34 -2.92
CA VAL A 117 4.00 9.50 -2.74
C VAL A 117 3.69 10.72 -1.88
N ILE A 118 4.39 10.89 -0.76
CA ILE A 118 4.26 12.05 0.13
C ILE A 118 5.64 12.57 0.47
N ARG A 119 5.75 13.90 0.55
CA ARG A 119 6.97 14.65 0.83
C ARG A 119 6.66 15.76 1.82
N TYR A 120 7.46 15.90 2.86
CA TYR A 120 7.29 16.95 3.86
C TYR A 120 8.63 17.36 4.49
N ASN A 121 8.93 18.66 4.45
CA ASN A 121 10.14 19.25 5.04
C ASN A 121 9.86 20.64 5.66
N GLU A 122 8.61 20.94 6.01
CA GLU A 122 8.21 22.25 6.55
C GLU A 122 8.41 22.37 8.07
N ASN A 123 8.43 21.23 8.78
CA ASN A 123 8.69 21.18 10.22
C ASN A 123 9.29 19.82 10.59
N HIS A 124 9.86 19.71 11.78
CA HIS A 124 10.23 18.42 12.38
C HIS A 124 9.00 17.60 12.70
N GLY A 125 9.18 16.31 12.97
CA GLY A 125 8.10 15.41 13.33
C GLY A 125 8.56 14.00 13.68
N ALA A 126 7.59 13.13 13.91
CA ALA A 126 7.80 11.73 14.21
C ALA A 126 6.69 10.86 13.61
N MET A 127 7.02 9.60 13.36
CA MET A 127 6.06 8.61 12.90
C MET A 127 5.52 7.80 14.08
N LEU A 128 4.19 7.74 14.19
CA LEU A 128 3.46 6.78 15.01
C LEU A 128 3.07 5.59 14.13
N VAL A 129 3.46 4.38 14.56
CA VAL A 129 3.11 3.14 13.89
C VAL A 129 2.19 2.33 14.80
N THR A 130 0.97 2.08 14.33
CA THR A 130 -0.04 1.32 15.06
C THR A 130 -0.32 0.02 14.33
N ALA A 131 0.10 -1.09 14.92
CA ALA A 131 -0.22 -2.43 14.42
C ALA A 131 -1.39 -3.02 15.21
N THR A 132 -2.35 -3.56 14.47
CA THR A 132 -3.52 -4.29 14.98
C THR A 132 -3.59 -5.63 14.27
N THR A 133 -4.45 -6.52 14.75
CA THR A 133 -4.64 -7.81 14.08
C THR A 133 -5.26 -7.69 12.69
N LEU A 134 -5.70 -6.50 12.26
CA LEU A 134 -6.32 -6.27 10.96
C LEU A 134 -5.43 -5.45 10.01
N GLY A 135 -4.27 -4.98 10.47
CA GLY A 135 -3.40 -4.14 9.66
C GLY A 135 -2.43 -3.31 10.47
N ILE A 136 -1.60 -2.58 9.75
CA ILE A 136 -0.63 -1.63 10.29
C ILE A 136 -0.84 -0.26 9.67
N THR A 137 -0.91 0.76 10.52
CA THR A 137 -1.06 2.15 10.11
C THR A 137 0.21 2.93 10.45
N TYR A 138 0.73 3.67 9.48
CA TYR A 138 1.87 4.56 9.60
C TYR A 138 1.37 6.00 9.54
N GLN A 139 1.59 6.76 10.60
CA GLN A 139 1.12 8.14 10.72
C GLN A 139 2.30 9.06 11.00
N PHE A 140 2.57 10.04 10.13
CA PHE A 140 3.57 11.06 10.42
C PHE A 140 2.89 12.30 10.99
N TYR A 141 3.31 12.69 12.19
CA TYR A 141 2.88 13.92 12.84
C TYR A 141 4.05 14.90 12.87
N ASN A 142 3.80 16.14 12.49
CA ASN A 142 4.78 17.19 12.70
C ASN A 142 4.88 17.59 14.19
N ALA A 143 5.86 18.41 14.55
CA ALA A 143 6.14 18.84 15.93
C ALA A 143 4.98 19.64 16.57
N ASN A 144 4.05 20.14 15.76
CA ASN A 144 2.82 20.80 16.23
C ASN A 144 1.63 19.83 16.34
N SER A 145 1.90 18.51 16.32
CA SER A 145 0.90 17.43 16.34
C SER A 145 -0.08 17.45 15.16
N VAL A 146 0.27 18.10 14.04
CA VAL A 146 -0.53 18.02 12.82
C VAL A 146 -0.20 16.72 12.10
N LEU A 147 -1.24 15.95 11.79
CA LEU A 147 -1.13 14.74 10.95
C LEU A 147 -0.83 15.15 9.50
N VAL A 148 0.31 14.72 9.00
CA VAL A 148 0.82 15.04 7.65
C VAL A 148 0.61 13.87 6.69
N ASP A 149 0.77 12.64 7.17
CA ASP A 149 0.53 11.43 6.38
C ASP A 149 -0.12 10.36 7.24
N ASN A 150 -1.00 9.58 6.63
CA ASN A 150 -1.74 8.49 7.25
C ASN A 150 -1.89 7.35 6.23
N TYR A 151 -1.05 6.34 6.35
CA TYR A 151 -0.99 5.23 5.43
C TYR A 151 -1.33 3.91 6.13
N ASN A 152 -2.38 3.23 5.67
CA ASN A 152 -2.83 1.97 6.26
C ASN A 152 -2.60 0.80 5.31
N VAL A 153 -2.00 -0.26 5.85
CA VAL A 153 -1.86 -1.57 5.18
C VAL A 153 -2.74 -2.55 5.92
N ALA A 154 -3.83 -2.99 5.28
CA ALA A 154 -4.66 -4.06 5.80
C ALA A 154 -3.92 -5.40 5.68
N LYS A 155 -3.84 -6.14 6.78
CA LYS A 155 -3.25 -7.48 6.84
C LYS A 155 -3.85 -8.19 8.04
N ASP A 156 -4.53 -9.31 7.80
CA ASP A 156 -5.09 -10.12 8.89
C ASP A 156 -3.98 -10.93 9.57
N CYS A 157 -3.73 -10.59 10.82
CA CYS A 157 -2.74 -11.17 11.70
C CYS A 157 -3.38 -11.95 12.86
N SER A 158 -4.68 -12.23 12.77
CA SER A 158 -5.46 -12.89 13.83
C SER A 158 -5.10 -14.37 13.98
N ALA A 159 -4.31 -14.94 13.06
CA ALA A 159 -3.80 -16.30 13.15
C ALA A 159 -2.63 -16.41 14.15
N PRO A 160 -2.58 -17.44 15.03
CA PRO A 160 -1.45 -17.63 15.93
C PRO A 160 -0.19 -17.97 15.14
N SER A 161 0.90 -17.29 15.51
CA SER A 161 2.26 -17.46 14.97
C SER A 161 2.70 -18.94 15.01
N PRO A 162 3.02 -19.59 13.87
CA PRO A 162 3.53 -20.96 13.88
C PRO A 162 4.90 -21.00 14.56
N THR A 163 5.08 -21.84 15.58
CA THR A 163 6.41 -22.09 16.15
C THR A 163 7.23 -22.90 15.15
N PRO A 164 8.44 -22.48 14.74
CA PRO A 164 9.21 -23.21 13.74
C PRO A 164 9.64 -24.58 14.28
N SER A 165 9.30 -25.62 13.51
CA SER A 165 9.77 -26.99 13.73
C SER A 165 11.12 -27.19 13.01
N PRO A 166 12.13 -27.83 13.61
CA PRO A 166 13.42 -28.02 12.95
C PRO A 166 13.31 -29.05 11.82
N THR A 167 13.83 -28.70 10.64
CA THR A 167 13.79 -29.50 9.41
C THR A 167 15.09 -30.30 9.28
N ASN A 168 15.03 -31.64 9.31
CA ASN A 168 16.15 -32.50 8.93
C ASN A 168 16.10 -32.81 7.43
N SER A 169 17.22 -32.56 6.74
CA SER A 169 17.45 -32.94 5.34
C SER A 169 18.12 -34.32 5.26
N PRO A 170 17.71 -35.24 4.37
CA PRO A 170 18.43 -36.48 4.15
C PRO A 170 19.28 -36.42 2.87
N THR A 171 20.50 -36.99 2.91
CA THR A 171 21.19 -37.44 1.69
C THR A 171 21.95 -38.75 1.94
N SER A 172 21.77 -39.71 1.03
CA SER A 172 22.41 -41.04 0.91
C SER A 172 23.89 -40.94 0.49
N THR A 173 24.85 -41.85 0.77
CA THR A 173 25.04 -43.28 0.35
C THR A 173 26.41 -43.79 0.94
N PRO A 174 26.94 -45.02 0.66
CA PRO A 174 27.01 -46.24 1.50
C PRO A 174 28.36 -46.59 2.22
N THR A 175 28.26 -47.61 3.10
CA THR A 175 29.19 -48.40 3.97
C THR A 175 30.39 -49.10 3.25
N PRO A 176 31.38 -49.81 3.91
CA PRO A 176 31.47 -50.29 5.31
C PRO A 176 32.86 -50.27 6.02
N ILE A 177 32.90 -50.45 7.35
CA ILE A 177 33.72 -51.43 8.12
C ILE A 177 33.49 -51.29 9.64
N GLU A 178 33.67 -52.40 10.36
CA GLU A 178 33.01 -52.84 11.60
C GLU A 178 33.38 -52.17 12.94
N SER A 179 32.36 -52.15 13.83
CA SER A 179 32.26 -52.32 15.31
C SER A 179 33.49 -52.15 16.23
N PRO A 180 33.33 -51.59 17.47
CA PRO A 180 32.27 -51.99 18.42
C PRO A 180 31.59 -50.92 19.30
N ILE A 181 30.33 -51.23 19.67
CA ILE A 181 29.54 -50.94 20.90
C ILE A 181 29.39 -49.48 21.38
N PRO A 182 28.12 -49.01 21.52
CA PRO A 182 27.72 -48.36 22.77
C PRO A 182 26.28 -48.65 23.27
N SER A 183 26.14 -48.57 24.61
CA SER A 183 25.06 -48.06 25.50
C SER A 183 23.56 -48.12 25.11
N PRO A 184 22.63 -48.34 26.07
CA PRO A 184 21.24 -48.68 25.79
C PRO A 184 20.39 -47.51 25.25
N THR A 185 19.56 -47.85 24.26
CA THR A 185 18.58 -47.02 23.55
C THR A 185 17.34 -46.71 24.40
N PRO A 186 16.86 -45.46 24.47
CA PRO A 186 15.56 -45.14 25.07
C PRO A 186 14.39 -45.54 24.14
N THR A 187 13.35 -46.12 24.74
CA THR A 187 12.12 -46.60 24.08
C THR A 187 11.21 -45.45 23.67
N LEU A 188 10.74 -45.43 22.41
CA LEU A 188 9.79 -44.45 21.89
C LEU A 188 8.37 -44.69 22.42
N THR A 189 7.75 -43.63 22.94
CA THR A 189 6.33 -43.55 23.29
C THR A 189 5.57 -42.91 22.12
N PRO A 190 4.37 -43.38 21.71
CA PRO A 190 3.68 -42.87 20.52
C PRO A 190 3.28 -41.40 20.66
N THR A 191 3.56 -40.61 19.62
CA THR A 191 3.27 -39.18 19.50
C THR A 191 1.75 -38.92 19.39
N PRO A 192 1.19 -37.94 20.12
CA PRO A 192 -0.22 -37.58 20.03
C PRO A 192 -0.55 -36.90 18.70
N SER A 193 -1.72 -37.23 18.16
CA SER A 193 -2.29 -36.62 16.97
C SER A 193 -2.74 -35.20 17.29
N ILE A 194 -2.17 -34.21 16.59
CA ILE A 194 -2.57 -32.81 16.67
C ILE A 194 -3.92 -32.62 16.00
N ILE A 195 -4.92 -32.21 16.79
CA ILE A 195 -6.23 -31.78 16.30
C ILE A 195 -6.09 -30.33 15.83
N PRO A 196 -6.36 -29.99 14.55
CA PRO A 196 -6.33 -28.62 14.08
C PRO A 196 -7.40 -27.79 14.83
N THR A 197 -6.98 -26.67 15.42
CA THR A 197 -7.89 -25.64 15.94
C THR A 197 -8.28 -24.74 14.75
N PRO A 198 -9.58 -24.47 14.51
CA PRO A 198 -10.08 -24.04 13.21
C PRO A 198 -9.55 -22.65 12.81
N THR A 199 -9.12 -22.54 11.55
CA THR A 199 -9.11 -21.30 10.74
C THR A 199 -10.41 -20.54 10.99
N PRO A 200 -10.48 -19.18 10.92
CA PRO A 200 -11.77 -18.53 10.69
C PRO A 200 -12.39 -19.19 9.45
N SER A 201 -13.35 -20.06 9.71
CA SER A 201 -14.00 -20.88 8.71
C SER A 201 -15.05 -20.02 8.06
N GLY A 202 -14.57 -19.05 7.29
CA GLY A 202 -15.38 -18.07 6.59
C GLY A 202 -15.05 -18.10 5.11
N ASN A 203 -16.07 -18.22 4.27
CA ASN A 203 -15.86 -18.10 2.84
C ASN A 203 -15.47 -16.65 2.54
N GLN A 204 -14.29 -16.40 1.96
CA GLN A 204 -13.99 -15.09 1.39
C GLN A 204 -14.67 -14.97 0.03
N GLN A 205 -15.24 -13.80 -0.22
CA GLN A 205 -15.88 -13.48 -1.50
C GLN A 205 -15.39 -12.13 -2.00
N THR A 206 -15.03 -12.07 -3.27
CA THR A 206 -14.77 -10.81 -3.96
C THR A 206 -16.00 -10.42 -4.76
N LEU A 207 -16.57 -9.26 -4.41
CA LEU A 207 -17.68 -8.62 -5.09
C LEU A 207 -17.12 -7.50 -5.97
N THR A 208 -17.56 -7.41 -7.21
CA THR A 208 -17.18 -6.33 -8.13
C THR A 208 -18.43 -5.60 -8.58
N PHE A 209 -18.46 -4.30 -8.33
CA PHE A 209 -19.56 -3.42 -8.70
C PHE A 209 -19.08 -2.45 -9.79
N THR A 210 -19.86 -2.27 -10.84
CA THR A 210 -19.63 -1.18 -11.79
C THR A 210 -20.25 0.11 -11.24
N ALA A 211 -19.79 1.27 -11.72
CA ALA A 211 -20.48 2.53 -11.41
C ALA A 211 -21.96 2.42 -11.81
N THR A 212 -22.85 2.83 -10.90
CA THR A 212 -24.28 2.94 -11.15
C THR A 212 -24.65 4.27 -11.78
N GLU A 213 -23.85 5.29 -11.50
CA GLU A 213 -23.94 6.64 -12.01
C GLU A 213 -22.53 7.24 -12.04
N ASP A 214 -22.16 7.93 -13.10
CA ASP A 214 -20.97 8.77 -13.17
C ASP A 214 -21.17 9.97 -14.11
N ALA A 215 -20.41 11.04 -13.90
CA ALA A 215 -20.52 12.20 -14.76
C ALA A 215 -19.23 13.02 -14.75
N SER A 216 -18.84 13.46 -15.93
CA SER A 216 -17.91 14.58 -16.08
C SER A 216 -18.62 15.90 -15.78
N LEU A 217 -17.88 16.84 -15.21
CA LEU A 217 -18.35 18.15 -14.76
C LEU A 217 -17.38 19.20 -15.26
N TYR A 218 -17.82 20.09 -16.17
CA TYR A 218 -16.95 21.07 -16.80
C TYR A 218 -17.27 22.49 -16.31
N GLY A 219 -16.29 23.14 -15.69
CA GLY A 219 -16.43 24.53 -15.23
C GLY A 219 -16.59 25.53 -16.36
N SER A 220 -16.08 25.21 -17.55
CA SER A 220 -16.24 26.01 -18.77
C SER A 220 -17.66 25.94 -19.38
N SER A 221 -18.49 25.00 -18.95
CA SER A 221 -19.87 24.81 -19.44
C SER A 221 -20.79 24.40 -18.28
N PRO A 222 -20.98 25.29 -17.29
CA PRO A 222 -21.34 24.87 -15.95
C PRO A 222 -22.80 24.42 -15.76
N ASN A 223 -23.64 24.65 -16.76
CA ASN A 223 -25.05 24.21 -16.79
C ASN A 223 -25.30 23.00 -17.71
N LYS A 224 -24.27 22.51 -18.41
CA LYS A 224 -24.40 21.34 -19.28
C LYS A 224 -24.17 20.07 -18.46
N ASN A 225 -25.05 19.09 -18.67
CA ASN A 225 -24.89 17.74 -18.13
C ASN A 225 -24.03 16.90 -19.08
N TYR A 226 -23.16 16.06 -18.51
CA TYR A 226 -22.28 15.15 -19.25
C TYR A 226 -22.37 13.72 -18.72
N GLY A 227 -23.49 13.33 -18.10
CA GLY A 227 -23.71 11.97 -17.60
C GLY A 227 -23.88 10.92 -18.69
N THR A 228 -23.78 11.30 -19.98
CA THR A 228 -23.76 10.36 -21.11
C THR A 228 -22.42 10.37 -21.85
N ALA A 229 -21.42 11.07 -21.34
CA ALA A 229 -20.08 11.10 -21.94
C ALA A 229 -19.39 9.76 -21.72
N THR A 230 -18.62 9.26 -22.68
CA THR A 230 -17.93 7.95 -22.56
C THR A 230 -16.64 8.01 -21.73
N LYS A 231 -16.35 9.18 -21.17
CA LYS A 231 -15.13 9.50 -20.44
C LYS A 231 -15.42 10.33 -19.19
N LEU A 232 -14.63 10.04 -18.16
CA LEU A 232 -14.53 10.78 -16.92
C LEU A 232 -13.24 11.60 -16.93
N GLU A 233 -13.35 12.91 -16.93
CA GLU A 233 -12.21 13.81 -17.15
C GLU A 233 -11.91 14.65 -15.91
N THR A 234 -10.63 14.72 -15.54
CA THR A 234 -10.14 15.58 -14.46
C THR A 234 -9.00 16.46 -14.97
N ASP A 235 -9.13 17.78 -14.79
CA ASP A 235 -8.23 18.78 -15.37
C ASP A 235 -8.29 20.08 -14.55
N GLY A 236 -7.16 20.76 -14.41
CA GLY A 236 -7.01 22.05 -13.76
C GLY A 236 -7.22 23.23 -14.72
N SER A 237 -7.11 23.04 -16.04
CA SER A 237 -7.31 24.11 -17.02
C SER A 237 -7.61 23.57 -18.44
N PRO A 238 -8.87 23.68 -18.93
CA PRO A 238 -10.04 24.18 -18.21
C PRO A 238 -10.41 23.28 -17.04
N LEU A 239 -11.06 23.83 -16.01
CA LEU A 239 -11.48 23.05 -14.85
C LEU A 239 -12.45 21.94 -15.26
N LYS A 240 -12.05 20.69 -15.04
CA LYS A 240 -12.86 19.50 -15.20
C LYS A 240 -12.72 18.63 -13.96
N ARG A 241 -13.83 18.02 -13.58
CA ARG A 241 -13.92 17.06 -12.49
C ARG A 241 -14.81 15.93 -12.95
N PHE A 242 -14.76 14.81 -12.24
CA PHE A 242 -15.78 13.80 -12.39
C PHE A 242 -16.23 13.26 -11.05
N VAL A 243 -17.43 12.70 -11.05
CA VAL A 243 -18.02 12.00 -9.90
C VAL A 243 -18.45 10.61 -10.33
N THR A 244 -18.31 9.65 -9.42
CA THR A 244 -18.74 8.26 -9.61
C THR A 244 -19.56 7.84 -8.40
N LYS A 245 -20.54 6.97 -8.60
CA LYS A 245 -21.39 6.41 -7.57
C LYS A 245 -21.53 4.90 -7.79
N PHE A 246 -21.53 4.16 -6.69
CA PHE A 246 -21.61 2.70 -6.68
C PHE A 246 -22.69 2.27 -5.69
N SER A 247 -23.41 1.21 -6.04
CA SER A 247 -24.28 0.49 -5.11
C SER A 247 -23.59 -0.83 -4.75
N VAL A 248 -23.16 -0.93 -3.49
CA VAL A 248 -22.61 -2.17 -2.92
C VAL A 248 -23.76 -2.96 -2.33
N THR A 249 -23.89 -4.21 -2.76
CA THR A 249 -24.92 -5.15 -2.29
C THR A 249 -24.35 -6.54 -2.16
N GLY A 250 -24.90 -7.34 -1.25
CA GLY A 250 -24.52 -8.74 -1.09
C GLY A 250 -23.43 -8.95 -0.05
N VAL A 251 -22.87 -7.90 0.56
CA VAL A 251 -21.98 -8.00 1.73
C VAL A 251 -22.72 -8.64 2.90
N GLY A 252 -24.00 -8.30 3.12
CA GLY A 252 -24.82 -8.93 4.14
C GLY A 252 -24.20 -8.85 5.55
N ALA A 253 -24.09 -9.99 6.23
CA ALA A 253 -23.45 -10.09 7.54
C ALA A 253 -21.91 -10.20 7.47
N GLY A 254 -21.34 -10.28 6.27
CA GLY A 254 -19.90 -10.38 6.07
C GLY A 254 -19.19 -9.05 6.39
N THR A 255 -17.92 -9.16 6.74
CA THR A 255 -17.07 -8.00 7.04
C THR A 255 -16.26 -7.61 5.81
N VAL A 256 -16.34 -6.34 5.39
CA VAL A 256 -15.47 -5.82 4.33
C VAL A 256 -14.02 -5.77 4.84
N ILE A 257 -13.12 -6.50 4.17
CA ILE A 257 -11.69 -6.55 4.49
C ILE A 257 -10.81 -5.80 3.48
N SER A 258 -11.37 -5.45 2.31
CA SER A 258 -10.72 -4.64 1.30
C SER A 258 -11.77 -3.95 0.42
N ALA A 259 -11.56 -2.69 0.07
CA ALA A 259 -12.33 -2.02 -0.97
C ALA A 259 -11.44 -1.11 -1.81
N LYS A 260 -11.50 -1.28 -3.13
CA LYS A 260 -10.68 -0.55 -4.10
C LYS A 260 -11.54 0.05 -5.20
N LEU A 261 -11.40 1.36 -5.40
CA LEU A 261 -11.89 2.03 -6.61
C LEU A 261 -10.86 1.81 -7.71
N ARG A 262 -11.27 1.20 -8.83
CA ARG A 262 -10.44 0.94 -10.00
C ARG A 262 -10.94 1.79 -11.17
N LEU A 263 -10.02 2.55 -11.77
CA LEU A 263 -10.30 3.39 -12.93
C LEU A 263 -9.34 3.01 -14.07
N PHE A 264 -9.87 2.88 -15.28
CA PHE A 264 -9.07 2.60 -16.47
C PHE A 264 -8.72 3.89 -17.19
N ASN A 265 -7.43 4.22 -17.28
CA ASN A 265 -6.96 5.44 -17.90
C ASN A 265 -6.97 5.34 -19.43
N VAL A 266 -7.54 6.34 -20.09
CA VAL A 266 -7.64 6.44 -21.57
C VAL A 266 -6.93 7.66 -22.15
N ASP A 267 -6.47 8.58 -21.30
CA ASP A 267 -5.54 9.67 -21.64
C ASP A 267 -4.53 9.94 -20.52
N SER A 268 -3.25 9.93 -20.87
CA SER A 268 -2.13 9.97 -19.93
C SER A 268 -1.96 11.36 -19.31
N SER A 269 -1.56 11.42 -18.05
CA SER A 269 -1.24 12.68 -17.37
C SER A 269 -0.07 12.55 -16.41
N SER A 270 0.56 13.67 -16.06
CA SER A 270 1.47 13.79 -14.92
C SER A 270 0.74 13.75 -13.58
N SER A 271 -0.60 13.89 -13.57
CA SER A 271 -1.46 13.83 -12.38
C SER A 271 -2.76 13.10 -12.70
N GLY A 272 -2.97 11.94 -12.09
CA GLY A 272 -4.21 11.16 -12.21
C GLY A 272 -5.38 11.71 -11.39
N GLY A 273 -5.14 12.77 -10.61
CA GLY A 273 -6.15 13.49 -9.86
C GLY A 273 -6.14 13.20 -8.35
N SER A 274 -6.81 14.07 -7.63
CA SER A 274 -7.06 14.02 -6.19
C SER A 274 -8.45 13.45 -5.93
N PHE A 275 -8.55 12.52 -4.99
CA PHE A 275 -9.74 11.73 -4.73
C PHE A 275 -10.41 12.16 -3.43
N HIS A 276 -11.72 12.33 -3.51
CA HIS A 276 -12.57 12.88 -2.45
C HIS A 276 -13.79 11.99 -2.25
N GLN A 277 -14.28 11.91 -1.02
CA GLN A 277 -15.64 11.42 -0.80
C GLN A 277 -16.63 12.44 -1.36
N ALA A 278 -17.70 11.98 -2.01
CA ALA A 278 -18.76 12.83 -2.52
C ALA A 278 -20.11 12.49 -1.87
N ALA A 279 -21.00 13.47 -1.79
CA ALA A 279 -22.40 13.21 -1.45
C ALA A 279 -23.04 12.26 -2.47
N THR A 280 -24.02 11.46 -2.06
CA THR A 280 -24.70 10.46 -2.92
C THR A 280 -26.03 10.95 -3.51
N THR A 281 -26.47 12.15 -3.12
CA THR A 281 -27.80 12.72 -3.43
C THR A 281 -27.96 13.30 -4.84
N TRP A 282 -26.88 13.38 -5.62
CA TRP A 282 -26.93 13.88 -7.00
C TRP A 282 -27.50 12.82 -7.95
N ASN A 283 -27.88 13.23 -9.16
CA ASN A 283 -28.36 12.31 -10.21
C ASN A 283 -27.57 12.53 -11.51
N GLU A 284 -27.05 11.44 -12.09
CA GLU A 284 -26.27 11.44 -13.34
C GLU A 284 -26.96 12.18 -14.49
N GLY A 285 -28.28 12.00 -14.66
CA GLY A 285 -29.03 12.60 -15.75
C GLY A 285 -29.27 14.12 -15.62
N SER A 286 -28.96 14.70 -14.46
CA SER A 286 -29.18 16.14 -14.21
C SER A 286 -28.01 16.87 -13.57
N VAL A 287 -26.98 16.17 -13.10
CA VAL A 287 -25.83 16.80 -12.43
C VAL A 287 -25.06 17.67 -13.42
N THR A 288 -24.66 18.85 -12.95
CA THR A 288 -23.88 19.83 -13.72
C THR A 288 -22.78 20.36 -12.82
N TRP A 289 -21.84 21.14 -13.36
CA TRP A 289 -20.86 21.83 -12.53
C TRP A 289 -21.52 22.66 -11.41
N ASN A 290 -22.59 23.39 -11.72
CA ASN A 290 -23.29 24.23 -10.74
C ASN A 290 -24.10 23.45 -9.70
N THR A 291 -24.42 22.18 -9.98
CA THR A 291 -25.22 21.31 -9.09
C THR A 291 -24.42 20.11 -8.58
N GLN A 292 -23.10 20.15 -8.76
CA GLN A 292 -22.20 19.06 -8.37
C GLN A 292 -22.32 18.79 -6.85
N PRO A 293 -22.17 17.52 -6.42
CA PRO A 293 -22.15 17.21 -4.99
C PRO A 293 -20.97 17.91 -4.30
N ALA A 294 -21.13 18.19 -3.01
CA ALA A 294 -20.01 18.61 -2.19
C ALA A 294 -18.94 17.51 -2.16
N LEU A 295 -17.68 17.90 -2.36
CA LEU A 295 -16.52 17.04 -2.21
C LEU A 295 -15.93 17.25 -0.81
N GLY A 296 -15.67 16.15 -0.10
CA GLY A 296 -14.98 16.16 1.18
C GLY A 296 -13.48 16.43 1.03
N SER A 297 -12.73 16.25 2.11
CA SER A 297 -11.27 16.32 2.07
C SER A 297 -10.67 15.28 1.12
N THR A 298 -9.55 15.62 0.49
CA THR A 298 -8.76 14.66 -0.29
C THR A 298 -8.27 13.54 0.62
N PHE A 299 -8.52 12.29 0.25
CA PHE A 299 -8.03 11.11 0.98
C PHE A 299 -6.96 10.33 0.23
N ALA A 300 -6.83 10.56 -1.07
CA ALA A 300 -5.80 9.96 -1.91
C ALA A 300 -5.53 10.85 -3.14
N ALA A 301 -4.37 10.67 -3.77
CA ALA A 301 -4.06 11.27 -5.06
C ALA A 301 -3.27 10.27 -5.90
N LEU A 302 -3.46 10.32 -7.21
CA LEU A 302 -2.63 9.58 -8.17
C LEU A 302 -1.61 10.53 -8.78
N GLY A 303 -0.35 10.08 -8.82
CA GLY A 303 0.72 10.74 -9.56
C GLY A 303 0.56 10.56 -11.07
N SER A 304 1.66 10.33 -11.80
CA SER A 304 1.55 10.14 -13.25
C SER A 304 0.75 8.89 -13.61
N VAL A 305 -0.16 9.06 -14.56
CA VAL A 305 -1.00 8.01 -15.13
C VAL A 305 -0.73 7.86 -16.63
N VAL A 306 -0.75 6.63 -17.09
CA VAL A 306 -0.43 6.25 -18.47
C VAL A 306 -1.61 5.51 -19.06
N LYS A 307 -1.99 5.92 -20.28
CA LYS A 307 -3.04 5.33 -21.08
C LYS A 307 -2.95 3.81 -21.16
N ASN A 308 -4.11 3.16 -21.16
CA ASN A 308 -4.29 1.72 -21.20
C ASN A 308 -3.88 0.97 -19.92
N ASN A 309 -3.91 1.64 -18.77
CA ASN A 309 -3.65 1.02 -17.48
C ASN A 309 -4.81 1.20 -16.50
N TRP A 310 -4.96 0.20 -15.62
CA TRP A 310 -5.80 0.30 -14.44
C TRP A 310 -5.04 1.01 -13.32
N TYR A 311 -5.73 1.90 -12.63
CA TYR A 311 -5.27 2.55 -11.40
C TYR A 311 -6.23 2.21 -10.27
N GLU A 312 -5.68 1.95 -9.09
CA GLU A 312 -6.45 1.57 -7.92
C GLU A 312 -6.25 2.58 -6.80
N VAL A 313 -7.34 2.96 -6.15
CA VAL A 313 -7.35 3.82 -4.98
C VAL A 313 -8.04 3.07 -3.86
N ASN A 314 -7.40 3.02 -2.68
CA ASN A 314 -7.98 2.39 -1.50
C ASN A 314 -9.14 3.23 -0.97
N VAL A 315 -10.31 2.62 -0.83
CA VAL A 315 -11.55 3.25 -0.31
C VAL A 315 -12.17 2.46 0.84
N ALA A 316 -11.43 1.53 1.43
CA ALA A 316 -11.90 0.66 2.52
C ALA A 316 -12.38 1.44 3.75
N SER A 317 -11.83 2.64 4.00
CA SER A 317 -12.31 3.51 5.10
C SER A 317 -13.73 4.01 4.90
N PHE A 318 -14.25 4.01 3.67
CA PHE A 318 -15.59 4.50 3.34
C PHE A 318 -16.57 3.35 3.10
N VAL A 319 -16.12 2.26 2.48
CA VAL A 319 -16.97 1.14 2.06
C VAL A 319 -16.95 0.03 3.11
N ASN A 320 -17.92 0.06 4.03
CA ASN A 320 -17.96 -0.83 5.20
C ASN A 320 -19.08 -1.89 5.16
N GLY A 321 -19.87 -1.91 4.09
CA GLY A 321 -21.01 -2.82 3.94
C GLY A 321 -21.90 -2.46 2.76
N ASP A 322 -23.08 -3.07 2.71
CA ASP A 322 -24.10 -2.75 1.72
C ASP A 322 -24.54 -1.28 1.82
N GLY A 323 -24.63 -0.59 0.69
CA GLY A 323 -24.96 0.83 0.66
C GLY A 323 -24.54 1.53 -0.63
N THR A 324 -24.81 2.83 -0.68
CA THR A 324 -24.44 3.70 -1.80
C THR A 324 -23.23 4.54 -1.44
N TYR A 325 -22.22 4.54 -2.29
CA TYR A 325 -20.97 5.27 -2.08
C TYR A 325 -20.67 6.12 -3.30
N ALA A 326 -20.17 7.34 -3.09
CA ALA A 326 -19.77 8.23 -4.18
C ALA A 326 -18.39 8.83 -3.94
N PHE A 327 -17.65 8.98 -5.02
CA PHE A 327 -16.31 9.54 -5.04
C PHE A 327 -16.21 10.61 -6.13
N GLY A 328 -15.57 11.73 -5.80
CA GLY A 328 -15.24 12.78 -6.75
C GLY A 328 -13.75 12.87 -6.98
N VAL A 329 -13.37 13.28 -8.18
CA VAL A 329 -11.97 13.47 -8.56
C VAL A 329 -11.80 14.83 -9.20
N ASP A 330 -10.83 15.59 -8.70
CA ASP A 330 -10.37 16.84 -9.28
C ASP A 330 -8.86 16.82 -9.55
N SER A 331 -8.34 17.89 -10.16
CA SER A 331 -6.92 18.00 -10.48
C SER A 331 -6.53 19.47 -10.55
N SER A 332 -5.30 19.77 -10.10
CA SER A 332 -4.67 21.08 -10.32
C SER A 332 -3.76 21.09 -11.55
N SER A 333 -3.55 19.95 -12.21
CA SER A 333 -2.71 19.83 -13.41
C SER A 333 -3.44 20.38 -14.63
N SER A 334 -2.77 21.21 -15.43
CA SER A 334 -3.28 21.67 -16.74
C SER A 334 -3.16 20.63 -17.85
N ASN A 335 -2.57 19.47 -17.55
CA ASN A 335 -2.65 18.29 -18.39
C ASN A 335 -3.65 17.33 -17.73
N GLY A 336 -4.85 17.23 -18.29
CA GLY A 336 -5.93 16.41 -17.74
C GLY A 336 -5.67 14.91 -17.86
N ALA A 337 -6.27 14.13 -16.96
CA ALA A 337 -6.35 12.68 -17.06
C ALA A 337 -7.77 12.27 -17.43
N ASP A 338 -7.90 11.34 -18.38
CA ASP A 338 -9.20 10.78 -18.76
C ASP A 338 -9.28 9.32 -18.33
N TYR A 339 -10.44 8.94 -17.82
CA TYR A 339 -10.80 7.55 -17.48
C TYR A 339 -12.06 7.14 -18.25
N THR A 340 -12.27 5.84 -18.42
CA THR A 340 -13.52 5.33 -19.02
C THR A 340 -14.70 5.57 -18.07
N SER A 341 -15.86 5.98 -18.59
CA SER A 341 -17.13 6.09 -17.83
C SER A 341 -17.98 4.81 -17.91
N SER A 342 -19.16 4.79 -17.27
CA SER A 342 -20.17 3.73 -17.44
C SER A 342 -20.70 3.58 -18.86
N GLU A 343 -20.63 4.63 -19.70
CA GLU A 343 -21.05 4.64 -21.11
C GLU A 343 -19.91 4.19 -22.03
N GLY A 344 -18.69 4.12 -21.50
CA GLY A 344 -17.51 3.67 -22.21
C GLY A 344 -17.45 2.15 -22.39
N ASN A 345 -16.28 1.68 -22.84
CA ASN A 345 -16.02 0.26 -23.10
C ASN A 345 -16.30 -0.59 -21.85
N ALA A 346 -17.18 -1.57 -21.99
CA ALA A 346 -17.66 -2.43 -20.90
C ALA A 346 -16.54 -3.12 -20.10
N SER A 347 -15.43 -3.50 -20.73
CA SER A 347 -14.31 -4.15 -20.05
C SER A 347 -13.39 -3.19 -19.28
N GLN A 348 -13.64 -1.87 -19.39
CA GLN A 348 -12.79 -0.80 -18.86
C GLN A 348 -13.55 0.17 -17.94
N ARG A 349 -14.84 -0.09 -17.68
CA ARG A 349 -15.70 0.79 -16.85
C ARG A 349 -15.18 0.88 -15.41
N PRO A 350 -15.46 1.98 -14.69
CA PRO A 350 -15.09 2.10 -13.28
C PRO A 350 -15.60 0.93 -12.45
N GLN A 351 -14.75 0.42 -11.55
CA GLN A 351 -15.10 -0.71 -10.68
C GLN A 351 -14.87 -0.34 -9.22
N LEU A 352 -15.78 -0.79 -8.36
CA LEU A 352 -15.54 -0.91 -6.93
C LEU A 352 -15.40 -2.39 -6.61
N VAL A 353 -14.18 -2.81 -6.27
CA VAL A 353 -13.87 -4.20 -5.92
C VAL A 353 -13.81 -4.31 -4.40
N VAL A 354 -14.69 -5.12 -3.83
CA VAL A 354 -14.87 -5.31 -2.40
C VAL A 354 -14.59 -6.77 -2.05
N THR A 355 -13.66 -7.02 -1.14
CA THR A 355 -13.42 -8.35 -0.59
C THR A 355 -14.07 -8.44 0.78
N VAL A 356 -14.86 -9.49 0.98
CA VAL A 356 -15.69 -9.72 2.16
C VAL A 356 -15.30 -11.05 2.79
N LEU A 357 -15.30 -11.11 4.12
CA LEU A 357 -15.16 -12.33 4.90
C LEU A 357 -16.50 -12.64 5.59
N TYR A 358 -17.08 -13.82 5.33
CA TYR A 358 -18.35 -14.26 5.93
C TYR A 358 -18.18 -15.17 7.14
#